data_AF-A0A9D6PT41-F1
#
_entry.id   AF-A0A9D6PT41-F1
#
_cell.length_a   1.000
_cell.length_b   1.000
_cell.length_c   1.000
_cell.angle_alpha   90.00
_cell.angle_beta   90.00
_cell.angle_gamma   90.00
#
_symmetry.space_group_name_H-M   'P 1'
#
loop_
_entity.id
_entity.type
_entity.pdbx_description
1 polymer ?
#
loop_
_entity_poly.entity_id
_entity_poly.type
_entity_poly.pdbx_seq_one_letter_code
_entity_poly.pdbx_strand_id
1 'polypeptide(L)'
;LVFRARQNAPVQSKVAAMLIGCSVIAAILVGIQIQPWPTVSSGSLAYVALFGVFVLVATTGTQYGVTHMEAGRASIIIILELITAVISAMLLAGETMTTMEWTGGLLILSAAIIEARRSEPATNAAPVSAT
;
A
#
# COMPACT_ATOMS: atom_id res chain seq x y z
N LEU A 1 -9.40 -12.65 7.64
CA LEU A 1 -10.53 -13.61 7.75
C LEU A 1 -11.88 -12.91 7.73
N VAL A 2 -12.13 -11.92 8.60
CA VAL A 2 -13.42 -11.19 8.70
C VAL A 2 -13.90 -10.58 7.36
N PHE A 3 -13.04 -9.83 6.64
CA PHE A 3 -13.41 -9.25 5.34
C PHE A 3 -13.56 -10.27 4.21
N ARG A 4 -12.95 -11.45 4.36
CA ARG A 4 -13.13 -12.55 3.40
C ARG A 4 -14.47 -13.25 3.62
N ALA A 5 -14.99 -13.24 4.86
CA ALA A 5 -16.34 -13.70 5.21
C ALA A 5 -17.45 -12.67 4.90
N ARG A 6 -17.10 -11.38 4.77
CA ARG A 6 -18.03 -10.28 4.42
C ARG A 6 -17.51 -9.51 3.21
N GLN A 7 -17.64 -10.10 2.02
CA GLN A 7 -17.15 -9.51 0.77
C GLN A 7 -17.85 -8.18 0.41
N ASN A 8 -19.09 -7.97 0.87
CA ASN A 8 -19.87 -6.75 0.64
C ASN A 8 -19.55 -5.59 1.59
N ALA A 9 -18.51 -5.70 2.42
CA ALA A 9 -18.13 -4.58 3.29
C ALA A 9 -17.57 -3.41 2.45
N PRO A 10 -18.07 -2.17 2.68
CA PRO A 10 -17.63 -0.99 1.94
C PRO A 10 -16.13 -0.74 2.15
N VAL A 11 -15.47 -0.20 1.12
CA VAL A 11 -14.02 0.07 1.09
C VAL A 11 -13.61 0.96 2.28
N GLN A 12 -14.46 1.91 2.64
CA GLN A 12 -14.28 2.82 3.77
C GLN A 12 -14.14 2.07 5.10
N SER A 13 -14.90 0.99 5.30
CA SER A 13 -14.81 0.17 6.52
C SER A 13 -13.51 -0.61 6.58
N LYS A 14 -12.99 -1.06 5.43
CA LYS A 14 -11.69 -1.74 5.33
C LYS A 14 -10.54 -0.79 5.66
N VAL A 15 -10.56 0.42 5.08
CA VAL A 15 -9.55 1.47 5.35
C VAL A 15 -9.59 1.90 6.82
N ALA A 16 -10.78 2.16 7.36
CA ALA A 16 -10.93 2.53 8.76
C ALA A 16 -10.41 1.44 9.71
N ALA A 17 -10.75 0.17 9.47
CA ALA A 17 -10.25 -0.94 10.27
C ALA A 17 -8.72 -1.06 10.21
N MET A 18 -8.10 -0.84 9.05
CA MET A 18 -6.66 -0.81 8.87
C MET A 18 -6.00 0.32 9.68
N LEU A 19 -6.52 1.55 9.57
CA LEU A 19 -5.96 2.72 10.26
C LEU A 19 -6.16 2.65 11.78
N ILE A 20 -7.34 2.23 12.24
CA ILE A 20 -7.62 2.04 13.67
C ILE A 20 -6.72 0.93 14.22
N GLY A 21 -6.61 -0.21 13.53
CA GLY A 21 -5.75 -1.31 13.94
C GLY A 21 -4.28 -0.88 14.08
N CYS A 22 -3.75 -0.15 13.10
CA CYS A 22 -2.40 0.40 13.17
C CYS A 22 -2.22 1.38 14.34
N SER A 23 -3.20 2.28 14.55
CA SER A 23 -3.17 3.26 15.64
C SER A 23 -3.20 2.59 17.02
N VAL A 24 -4.00 1.53 17.18
CA VAL A 24 -4.07 0.74 18.43
C VAL A 24 -2.75 0.03 18.69
N ILE A 25 -2.17 -0.63 17.68
CA ILE A 25 -0.88 -1.31 17.83
C ILE A 25 0.21 -0.29 18.17
N ALA A 26 0.26 0.85 17.48
CA ALA A 26 1.20 1.92 17.78
C ALA A 26 1.05 2.43 19.22
N ALA A 27 -0.19 2.67 19.68
CA ALA A 27 -0.47 3.10 21.05
C ALA A 27 -0.01 2.07 22.10
N ILE A 28 -0.20 0.77 21.82
CA ILE A 28 0.29 -0.31 22.69
C ILE A 28 1.81 -0.30 22.74
N LEU A 29 2.49 -0.21 21.59
CA LEU A 29 3.96 -0.21 21.51
C LEU A 29 4.60 0.99 22.24
N VAL A 30 3.98 2.17 22.14
CA VAL A 30 4.39 3.36 22.92
C VAL A 30 4.08 3.17 24.40
N GLY A 31 2.92 2.58 24.73
CA GLY A 31 2.51 2.31 26.11
C GLY A 31 3.45 1.36 26.86
N ILE A 32 4.01 0.36 26.16
CA ILE A 32 5.01 -0.56 26.72
C ILE A 32 6.46 -0.03 26.62
N GLN A 33 6.63 1.24 26.20
CA GLN A 33 7.92 1.94 26.18
C GLN A 33 8.99 1.29 25.28
N ILE A 34 8.60 0.66 24.15
CA ILE A 34 9.59 0.22 23.13
C ILE A 34 10.35 1.43 22.58
N GLN A 35 9.66 2.56 22.45
CA GLN A 35 10.21 3.84 22.01
C GLN A 35 9.93 4.91 23.08
N PRO A 36 10.89 5.81 23.39
CA PRO A 36 10.65 6.89 24.34
C PRO A 36 9.54 7.83 23.86
N TRP A 37 8.85 8.45 24.81
CA TRP A 37 7.82 9.45 24.50
C TRP A 37 8.44 10.64 23.76
N PRO A 38 7.92 10.96 22.56
CA PRO A 38 8.45 12.09 21.81
C PRO A 38 8.13 13.40 22.51
N THR A 39 9.08 14.33 22.50
CA THR A 39 8.85 15.70 22.95
C THR A 39 7.97 16.42 21.94
N VAL A 40 6.72 16.67 22.32
CA VAL A 40 5.74 17.31 21.44
C VAL A 40 5.83 18.83 21.58
N SER A 41 6.11 19.51 20.47
CA SER A 41 5.97 20.95 20.34
C SER A 41 4.71 21.26 19.54
N SER A 42 4.15 22.46 19.69
CA SER A 42 2.96 22.87 18.93
C SER A 42 3.19 22.79 17.41
N GLY A 43 4.41 23.08 16.95
CA GLY A 43 4.79 22.95 15.54
C GLY A 43 4.86 21.49 15.07
N SER A 44 5.41 20.58 15.88
CA SER A 44 5.51 19.17 15.47
C SER A 44 4.14 18.48 15.41
N LEU A 45 3.18 18.87 16.26
CA LEU A 45 1.79 18.37 16.17
C LEU A 45 1.13 18.71 14.84
N ALA A 46 1.33 19.93 14.32
CA ALA A 46 0.77 20.35 13.03
C ALA A 46 1.33 19.51 11.87
N TYR A 47 2.65 19.27 11.85
CA TYR A 47 3.28 18.42 10.83
C TYR A 47 2.81 16.96 10.92
N VAL A 48 2.68 16.42 12.13
CA VAL A 48 2.16 15.05 12.34
C VAL A 48 0.72 14.93 11.86
N ALA A 49 -0.13 15.92 12.17
CA ALA A 49 -1.52 15.93 11.71
C ALA A 49 -1.60 16.02 10.17
N LEU A 50 -0.80 16.90 9.55
CA LEU A 50 -0.72 17.03 8.10
C LEU A 50 -0.26 15.74 7.43
N PHE A 51 0.77 15.10 7.98
CA PHE A 51 1.25 13.81 7.50
C PHE A 51 0.19 12.71 7.68
N GLY A 52 -0.53 12.69 8.80
CA GLY A 52 -1.64 11.76 9.01
C GLY A 52 -2.76 11.91 7.96
N VAL A 53 -3.11 13.14 7.59
CA VAL A 53 -4.06 13.42 6.50
C VAL A 53 -3.51 12.93 5.16
N PHE A 54 -2.23 13.17 4.88
CA PHE A 54 -1.58 12.68 3.66
C PHE A 54 -1.65 11.15 3.56
N VAL A 55 -1.32 10.44 4.65
CA VAL A 55 -1.41 8.97 4.71
C VAL A 55 -2.85 8.49 4.52
N LEU A 56 -3.83 9.16 5.10
CA LEU A 56 -5.25 8.82 4.94
C LEU A 56 -5.69 8.96 3.47
N VAL A 57 -5.33 10.06 2.82
CA VAL A 57 -5.64 10.30 1.40
C VAL A 57 -4.95 9.27 0.51
N ALA A 58 -3.65 9.04 0.72
CA ALA A 58 -2.88 8.05 -0.03
C ALA A 58 -3.48 6.64 0.11
N THR A 59 -3.77 6.20 1.34
CA THR A 59 -4.36 4.88 1.61
C THR A 59 -5.74 4.75 0.96
N THR A 60 -6.57 5.78 1.05
CA THR A 60 -7.91 5.78 0.44
C THR A 60 -7.81 5.73 -1.08
N GLY A 61 -6.87 6.47 -1.68
CA GLY A 61 -6.60 6.48 -3.11
C GLY A 61 -6.16 5.10 -3.61
N THR A 62 -5.18 4.47 -2.96
CA THR A 62 -4.72 3.12 -3.30
C THR A 62 -5.85 2.11 -3.21
N GLN A 63 -6.66 2.16 -2.14
CA GLN A 63 -7.78 1.23 -1.94
C GLN A 63 -8.91 1.45 -2.95
N TYR A 64 -9.18 2.69 -3.33
CA TYR A 64 -10.11 3.00 -4.41
C TYR A 64 -9.59 2.46 -5.76
N GLY A 65 -8.32 2.68 -6.09
CA GLY A 65 -7.70 2.16 -7.31
C GLY A 65 -7.75 0.64 -7.41
N VAL A 66 -7.33 -0.07 -6.35
CA VAL A 66 -7.36 -1.54 -6.30
C VAL A 66 -8.77 -2.11 -6.45
N THR A 67 -9.80 -1.40 -6.00
CA THR A 67 -11.19 -1.89 -6.08
C THR A 67 -11.85 -1.68 -7.43
N HIS A 68 -11.32 -0.79 -8.28
CA HIS A 68 -11.87 -0.46 -9.60
C HIS A 68 -11.00 -0.97 -10.76
N MET A 69 -9.89 -1.66 -10.47
CA MET A 69 -8.96 -2.19 -11.47
C MET A 69 -8.94 -3.71 -11.45
N GLU A 70 -8.66 -4.31 -12.61
CA GLU A 70 -8.33 -5.74 -12.70
C GLU A 70 -7.16 -6.06 -11.76
N ALA A 71 -7.21 -7.23 -11.11
CA ALA A 71 -6.22 -7.62 -10.11
C ALA A 71 -4.78 -7.56 -10.63
N GLY A 72 -4.54 -7.91 -11.90
CA GLY A 72 -3.24 -7.81 -12.55
C GLY A 72 -2.73 -6.37 -12.71
N ARG A 73 -3.63 -5.40 -12.95
CA ARG A 73 -3.23 -3.99 -13.05
C ARG A 73 -2.99 -3.37 -11.68
N ALA A 74 -3.80 -3.74 -10.70
CA ALA A 74 -3.64 -3.30 -9.32
C ALA A 74 -2.31 -3.79 -8.71
N SER A 75 -1.87 -5.02 -9.02
CA SER A 75 -0.60 -5.56 -8.49
C SER A 75 0.61 -4.75 -8.96
N ILE A 76 0.63 -4.30 -10.22
CA ILE A 76 1.70 -3.48 -10.78
C ILE A 76 1.82 -2.15 -10.03
N ILE A 77 0.69 -1.50 -9.71
CA ILE A 77 0.68 -0.25 -8.96
C ILE A 77 1.29 -0.43 -7.57
N ILE A 78 0.91 -1.49 -6.84
CA ILE A 78 1.45 -1.76 -5.50
C ILE A 78 2.96 -2.01 -5.54
N ILE A 79 3.46 -2.69 -6.57
CA ILE A 79 4.91 -2.88 -6.73
C ILE A 79 5.60 -1.53 -7.03
N LEU A 80 5.03 -0.71 -7.92
CA LEU A 80 5.59 0.61 -8.20
C LEU A 80 5.51 1.58 -7.02
N GLU A 81 4.49 1.45 -6.17
CA GLU A 81 4.38 2.20 -4.92
C GLU A 81 5.57 1.92 -4.01
N LEU A 82 5.99 0.66 -3.88
CA LEU A 82 7.18 0.29 -3.11
C LEU A 82 8.46 0.92 -3.69
N ILE A 83 8.66 0.85 -5.01
CA ILE A 83 9.82 1.47 -5.68
C ILE A 83 9.81 2.99 -5.46
N THR A 84 8.64 3.62 -5.57
CA THR A 84 8.47 5.05 -5.34
C THR A 84 8.76 5.41 -3.88
N ALA A 85 8.33 4.60 -2.92
CA ALA A 85 8.60 4.81 -1.51
C ALA A 85 10.11 4.74 -1.20
N VAL A 86 10.83 3.78 -1.78
CA VAL A 86 12.28 3.65 -1.64
C VAL A 86 13.00 4.86 -2.22
N ILE A 87 12.66 5.27 -3.45
CA ILE A 87 13.23 6.47 -4.07
C ILE A 87 12.92 7.71 -3.23
N SER A 88 11.69 7.81 -2.71
CA SER A 88 11.30 8.91 -1.83
C SER A 88 12.10 8.92 -0.52
N ALA A 89 12.42 7.76 0.06
CA ALA A 89 13.26 7.67 1.25
C ALA A 89 14.69 8.12 0.96
N MET A 90 15.25 7.72 -0.19
CA MET A 90 16.58 8.19 -0.60
C MET A 90 16.64 9.70 -0.79
N LEU A 91 15.61 10.28 -1.44
CA LEU A 91 15.57 11.71 -1.76
C LEU A 91 15.22 12.58 -0.55
N LEU A 92 14.24 12.18 0.25
CA LEU A 92 13.72 13.00 1.36
C LEU A 92 14.42 12.72 2.69
N ALA A 93 14.80 11.47 2.96
CA ALA A 93 15.46 11.08 4.20
C ALA A 93 16.99 10.93 4.05
N GLY A 94 17.52 11.00 2.83
CA GLY A 94 18.96 10.87 2.58
C GLY A 94 19.49 9.45 2.81
N GLU A 95 18.60 8.46 2.84
CA GLU A 95 18.96 7.05 3.01
C GLU A 95 19.80 6.58 1.82
N THR A 96 20.86 5.82 2.10
CA THR A 96 21.71 5.25 1.05
C THR A 96 21.50 3.76 0.95
N MET A 97 21.34 3.26 -0.27
CA MET A 97 21.14 1.84 -0.53
C MET A 97 22.47 1.18 -0.88
N THR A 98 22.72 0.05 -0.24
CA THR A 98 23.80 -0.87 -0.56
C THR A 98 23.61 -1.52 -1.93
N THR A 99 24.69 -2.05 -2.49
CA THR A 99 24.65 -2.75 -3.79
C THR A 99 23.68 -3.93 -3.80
N MET A 100 23.48 -4.61 -2.66
CA MET A 100 22.54 -5.75 -2.56
C MET A 100 21.07 -5.29 -2.56
N GLU A 101 20.78 -4.14 -1.96
CA GLU A 101 19.40 -3.61 -1.96
C GLU A 101 19.04 -3.10 -3.35
N TRP A 102 20.00 -2.54 -4.09
CA TRP A 102 19.83 -2.18 -5.50
C TRP A 102 19.50 -3.37 -6.38
N THR A 103 20.19 -4.51 -6.20
CA THR A 103 19.88 -5.71 -6.98
C THR A 103 18.50 -6.26 -6.63
N GLY A 104 18.11 -6.24 -5.35
CA GLY A 104 16.75 -6.57 -4.91
C GLY A 104 15.68 -5.67 -5.56
N GLY A 105 15.90 -4.35 -5.56
CA GLY A 105 15.01 -3.38 -6.19
C GLY A 105 14.86 -3.61 -7.70
N LEU A 106 15.96 -3.90 -8.40
CA LEU A 106 15.95 -4.22 -9.83
C LEU A 106 15.20 -5.52 -10.14
N LEU A 107 15.31 -6.55 -9.28
CA LEU A 107 14.57 -7.80 -9.44
C LEU A 107 13.07 -7.58 -9.28
N ILE A 108 12.65 -6.81 -8.26
CA ILE A 108 11.24 -6.44 -8.03
C ILE A 108 10.69 -5.67 -9.24
N LEU A 109 11.43 -4.67 -9.73
CA LEU A 109 11.01 -3.88 -10.89
C LEU A 109 10.90 -4.74 -12.16
N SER A 110 11.85 -5.65 -12.37
CA SER A 110 11.83 -6.56 -13.52
C SER A 110 10.61 -7.48 -13.50
N ALA A 111 10.26 -8.03 -12.33
CA ALA A 111 9.07 -8.85 -12.16
C ALA A 111 7.78 -8.09 -12.48
N ALA A 112 7.65 -6.85 -11.99
CA ALA A 112 6.51 -5.99 -12.32
C ALA A 112 6.38 -5.70 -13.82
N ILE A 113 7.49 -5.42 -14.50
CA ILE A 113 7.49 -5.18 -15.95
C ILE A 113 7.06 -6.44 -16.71
N ILE A 114 7.55 -7.62 -16.31
CA ILE A 114 7.17 -8.89 -16.93
C ILE A 114 5.67 -9.15 -16.78
N GLU A 115 5.12 -8.96 -15.57
CA GLU A 115 3.68 -9.14 -15.33
C GLU A 115 2.84 -8.11 -16.09
N ALA A 116 3.29 -6.85 -16.17
CA ALA A 116 2.63 -5.80 -16.94
C ALA A 116 2.52 -6.09 -18.44
N ARG A 117 3.44 -6.91 -18.98
CA ARG A 117 3.44 -7.31 -20.40
C ARG A 117 2.66 -8.59 -20.67
N ARG A 118 2.12 -9.23 -19.64
CA ARG A 118 1.34 -10.46 -19.79
C ARG A 118 -0.08 -10.11 -20.26
N SER A 119 -0.37 -10.32 -21.54
CA SER A 119 -1.74 -10.25 -22.07
C SER A 119 -2.59 -11.38 -21.49
N GLU A 120 -3.79 -11.07 -21.03
CA GLU A 120 -4.78 -12.10 -20.72
C GLU A 120 -5.11 -12.89 -22.02
N PRO A 121 -5.11 -14.23 -21.98
CA PRO A 121 -5.61 -15.00 -23.11
C PRO A 121 -7.07 -14.61 -23.31
N ALA A 122 -7.44 -14.19 -24.52
CA ALA A 122 -8.83 -14.02 -24.90
C ALA A 122 -9.55 -15.35 -24.62
N THR A 123 -10.37 -15.38 -23.56
CA THR A 123 -11.28 -16.49 -23.32
C THR A 123 -12.26 -16.46 -24.48
N ASN A 124 -12.01 -17.29 -25.49
CA ASN A 124 -12.89 -17.48 -26.63
C ASN A 124 -14.30 -17.74 -26.09
N ALA A 125 -15.21 -16.81 -26.37
CA ALA A 125 -16.63 -17.01 -26.21
C ALA A 125 -17.05 -18.15 -27.16
N ALA A 126 -17.05 -19.39 -26.66
CA ALA A 126 -17.83 -20.44 -27.29
C ALA A 126 -19.31 -20.09 -27.03
N PRO A 127 -20.15 -19.90 -28.06
CA PRO A 127 -21.57 -19.78 -27.84
C PRO A 127 -22.04 -21.12 -27.27
N VAL A 128 -22.65 -21.09 -26.07
CA VAL A 128 -23.48 -22.19 -25.59
C VAL A 128 -24.65 -22.27 -26.57
N SER A 129 -24.52 -23.12 -27.58
CA SER A 129 -25.63 -23.55 -28.41
C SER A 129 -26.56 -24.36 -27.53
N ALA A 130 -27.69 -23.75 -27.17
CA ALA A 130 -28.80 -24.44 -26.54
C ALA A 130 -29.35 -25.48 -27.53
N THR A 131 -29.29 -26.75 -27.14
CA THR A 131 -30.13 -27.84 -27.65
C THR A 131 -30.72 -28.55 -26.44
#